data_AF-A0A819E4Y0-F1
#
_entry.id   AF-A0A819E4Y0-F1
#
_cell.length_a   1.000
_cell.length_b   1.000
_cell.length_c   1.000
_cell.angle_alpha   90.00
_cell.angle_beta   90.00
_cell.angle_gamma   90.00
#
_symmetry.space_group_name_H-M   'P 1'
#
loop_
_entity.id
_entity.type
_entity.pdbx_description
1 polymer ?
#
loop_
_entity_poly.entity_id
_entity_poly.type
_entity_poly.pdbx_seq_one_letter_code
_entity_poly.pdbx_strand_id
1 'polypeptide(L)'
;MAHHVMKHINPDGALMKLALSLFAFSDRVLIFSPYVTIKSNNSSLIFHIQNTYAEVTWKYLVYKYGYYQAIIRFNNLIQCLLAATDTVSRSQNVQIHTNDMESLLEQTEISLVLVGID
;
A
#
# COMPACT_ATOMS: atom_id res chain seq x y z
N MET A 1 -15.65 6.90 -5.93
CA MET A 1 -14.44 7.42 -5.26
C MET A 1 -13.17 7.32 -6.13
N ALA A 2 -13.02 6.28 -6.98
CA ALA A 2 -11.87 6.13 -7.89
C ALA A 2 -11.75 7.22 -8.98
N HIS A 3 -12.86 7.82 -9.42
CA HIS A 3 -12.87 8.82 -10.50
C HIS A 3 -12.20 10.17 -10.16
N HIS A 4 -12.02 10.49 -8.86
CA HIS A 4 -11.39 11.75 -8.45
C HIS A 4 -9.87 11.65 -8.30
N VAL A 5 -9.30 10.44 -8.35
CA VAL A 5 -7.86 10.20 -8.18
C VAL A 5 -7.10 10.33 -9.51
N MET A 6 -7.74 10.01 -10.64
CA MET A 6 -7.07 9.97 -11.95
C MET A 6 -6.85 11.34 -12.62
N LYS A 7 -7.54 12.41 -12.19
CA LYS A 7 -7.49 13.70 -12.89
C LYS A 7 -6.22 14.53 -12.62
N HIS A 8 -5.35 14.08 -11.72
CA HIS A 8 -4.14 14.79 -11.32
C HIS A 8 -2.83 14.03 -11.54
N ILE A 9 -2.88 12.83 -12.12
CA ILE A 9 -1.67 12.11 -12.52
C ILE A 9 -1.22 12.69 -13.86
N ASN A 10 -0.43 13.75 -13.81
CA ASN A 10 0.42 14.10 -14.94
C ASN A 10 1.24 12.84 -15.29
N PRO A 11 1.28 12.37 -16.55
CA PRO A 11 1.89 11.10 -16.96
C PRO A 11 3.41 11.22 -17.01
N ASP A 12 3.99 11.75 -15.94
CA ASP A 12 5.41 11.77 -15.73
C ASP A 12 5.83 10.38 -15.26
N GLY A 13 6.23 9.54 -16.22
CA GLY A 13 6.67 8.18 -15.94
C GLY A 13 7.83 8.11 -14.95
N ALA A 14 8.68 9.15 -14.86
CA ALA A 14 9.74 9.19 -13.86
C ALA A 14 9.17 9.41 -12.46
N LEU A 15 8.24 10.35 -12.30
CA LEU A 15 7.56 10.59 -11.04
C LEU A 15 6.74 9.35 -10.60
N MET A 16 6.11 8.65 -11.54
CA MET A 16 5.35 7.43 -11.23
C MET A 16 6.26 6.30 -10.77
N LYS A 17 7.43 6.11 -11.41
CA LYS A 17 8.43 5.13 -10.97
C LYS A 17 8.94 5.46 -9.56
N LEU A 18 9.26 6.73 -9.30
CA LEU A 18 9.71 7.20 -7.99
C LEU A 18 8.62 7.01 -6.91
N ALA A 19 7.37 7.32 -7.23
CA ALA A 19 6.21 7.10 -6.37
C ALA A 19 6.04 5.61 -6.01
N LEU A 20 6.15 4.73 -7.00
CA LEU A 20 6.07 3.28 -6.81
C LEU A 20 7.22 2.76 -5.93
N SER A 21 8.46 3.25 -6.14
CA SER A 21 9.58 2.90 -5.26
C SER A 21 9.33 3.35 -3.82
N LEU A 22 8.89 4.60 -3.62
CA LEU A 22 8.53 5.12 -2.30
C LEU A 22 7.42 4.30 -1.62
N PHE A 23 6.43 3.87 -2.41
CA PHE A 23 5.36 3.01 -1.92
C PHE A 23 5.87 1.63 -1.52
N ALA A 24 6.64 0.97 -2.40
CA ALA A 24 7.13 -0.39 -2.19
C ALA A 24 8.04 -0.55 -0.96
N PHE A 25 8.82 0.49 -0.64
CA PHE A 25 9.68 0.51 0.55
C PHE A 25 8.98 1.08 1.79
N SER A 26 7.68 1.41 1.72
CA SER A 26 6.91 1.78 2.89
C SER A 26 6.69 0.54 3.75
N ASP A 27 7.01 0.66 5.04
CA ASP A 27 6.90 -0.40 6.05
C ASP A 27 5.51 -1.06 6.07
N ARG A 28 4.48 -0.31 5.66
CA ARG A 28 3.12 -0.84 5.57
C ARG A 28 2.96 -1.85 4.45
N VAL A 29 3.61 -1.71 3.28
CA VAL A 29 3.47 -2.65 2.14
C VAL A 29 3.97 -4.06 2.46
N LEU A 30 4.90 -4.19 3.41
CA LEU A 30 5.47 -5.47 3.83
C LEU A 30 4.50 -6.33 4.67
N ILE A 31 3.45 -5.72 5.24
CA ILE A 31 2.42 -6.41 6.04
C ILE A 31 1.43 -7.17 5.13
N PHE A 32 1.44 -6.90 3.80
CA PHE A 32 0.38 -7.34 2.89
C PHE A 32 0.53 -8.76 2.33
N SER A 33 1.61 -9.49 2.66
CA SER A 33 1.77 -10.88 2.26
C SER A 33 1.63 -11.81 3.48
N PRO A 34 0.48 -12.51 3.65
CA PRO A 34 0.29 -13.43 4.79
C PRO A 34 1.27 -14.61 4.78
N TYR A 35 1.94 -14.86 3.65
CA TYR A 35 2.95 -15.91 3.48
C TYR A 35 4.38 -15.42 3.71
N VAL A 36 4.60 -14.11 3.82
CA VAL A 36 5.94 -13.54 3.95
C VAL A 36 5.98 -12.71 5.22
N THR A 37 6.16 -13.40 6.35
CA THR A 37 6.71 -12.76 7.55
C THR A 37 8.16 -12.40 7.27
N ILE A 38 8.39 -11.31 6.52
CA ILE A 38 9.68 -10.64 6.55
C ILE A 38 9.76 -10.05 7.95
N LYS A 39 10.23 -10.85 8.91
CA LYS A 39 10.82 -10.32 10.14
C LYS A 39 11.95 -9.45 9.64
N SER A 40 11.68 -8.16 9.47
CA SER A 40 12.57 -7.19 8.86
C SER A 40 13.75 -7.00 9.80
N ASN A 41 14.72 -7.92 9.75
CA ASN A 41 15.98 -7.82 10.46
C ASN A 41 16.79 -6.59 9.99
N ASN A 42 16.38 -5.96 8.88
CA ASN A 42 17.06 -4.84 8.25
C ASN A 42 16.15 -3.60 8.08
N SER A 43 15.30 -3.28 9.06
CA SER A 43 14.44 -2.08 8.99
C SER A 43 15.26 -0.81 8.73
N SER A 44 16.45 -0.71 9.33
CA SER A 44 17.40 0.38 9.08
C SER A 44 17.80 0.52 7.60
N LEU A 45 18.03 -0.60 6.91
CA LEU A 45 18.37 -0.58 5.48
C LEU A 45 17.17 -0.15 4.63
N ILE A 46 15.98 -0.62 4.97
CA ILE A 46 14.73 -0.24 4.27
C ILE A 46 14.48 1.26 4.43
N PHE A 47 14.60 1.79 5.65
CA PHE A 47 14.51 3.23 5.91
C PHE A 47 15.56 4.02 5.14
N HIS A 48 16.79 3.50 5.04
CA HIS A 48 17.84 4.16 4.28
C HIS A 48 17.49 4.25 2.79
N ILE A 49 17.05 3.12 2.19
CA ILE A 49 16.62 3.06 0.80
C ILE A 49 15.43 4.02 0.55
N GLN A 50 14.44 4.02 1.46
CA GLN A 50 13.28 4.91 1.37
C GLN A 50 13.71 6.39 1.39
N ASN A 51 14.63 6.76 2.28
CA ASN A 51 15.17 8.12 2.35
C ASN A 51 15.92 8.51 1.08
N THR A 52 16.72 7.61 0.51
CA THR A 52 17.39 7.85 -0.77
C THR A 52 16.37 8.13 -1.89
N TYR A 53 15.30 7.34 -1.99
CA TYR A 53 14.24 7.59 -2.97
C TYR A 53 13.49 8.89 -2.69
N ALA A 54 13.26 9.25 -1.43
CA ALA A 54 12.63 10.51 -1.06
C ALA A 54 13.49 11.70 -1.50
N GLU A 55 14.80 11.63 -1.28
CA GLU A 55 15.75 12.67 -1.70
C GLU A 55 15.83 12.81 -3.22
N VAL A 56 15.90 11.69 -3.95
CA VAL A 56 15.89 11.71 -5.43
C VAL A 56 14.59 12.29 -5.96
N THR A 57 13.45 11.94 -5.36
CA THR A 57 12.15 12.48 -5.73
C THR A 57 12.07 13.98 -5.47
N TRP A 58 12.56 14.43 -4.31
CA TRP A 58 12.62 15.85 -3.98
C TRP A 58 13.48 16.63 -4.98
N LYS A 59 14.71 16.18 -5.23
CA LYS A 59 15.62 16.81 -6.21
C LYS A 59 15.02 16.84 -7.60
N TYR A 60 14.39 15.75 -8.04
CA TYR A 60 13.70 15.68 -9.32
C TYR A 60 12.59 16.73 -9.45
N LEU A 61 11.75 16.85 -8.42
CA LEU A 61 10.64 17.81 -8.42
C LEU A 61 11.14 19.25 -8.40
N VAL A 62 12.15 19.56 -7.59
CA VAL A 62 12.76 20.90 -7.53
C VAL A 62 13.39 21.26 -8.87
N TYR A 63 14.14 20.34 -9.47
CA TYR A 63 14.79 20.55 -10.77
C TYR A 63 13.76 20.79 -11.88
N LYS A 64 12.69 20.00 -11.92
CA LYS A 64 11.71 20.04 -13.03
C LYS A 64 10.66 21.13 -12.91
N TYR A 65 10.22 21.44 -11.70
CA TYR A 65 9.06 22.31 -11.46
C TYR A 65 9.39 23.58 -10.67
N GLY A 66 10.59 23.70 -10.11
CA GLY A 66 10.96 24.77 -9.19
C GLY A 66 10.45 24.53 -7.77
N TYR A 67 11.00 25.28 -6.81
CA TYR A 67 10.83 25.03 -5.38
C TYR A 67 9.36 25.00 -4.92
N TYR A 68 8.57 26.03 -5.25
CA TYR A 68 7.18 26.14 -4.79
C TYR A 68 6.28 25.01 -5.31
N GLN A 69 6.37 24.73 -6.61
CA GLN A 69 5.59 23.66 -7.23
C GLN A 69 6.07 22.27 -6.78
N ALA A 70 7.36 22.11 -6.50
CA ALA A 70 7.91 20.88 -5.94
C ALA A 70 7.29 20.54 -4.59
N ILE A 71 7.13 21.52 -3.69
CA ILE A 71 6.47 21.32 -2.39
C ILE A 71 5.04 20.81 -2.58
N ILE A 72 4.24 21.49 -3.41
CA ILE A 72 2.84 21.12 -3.65
C ILE A 72 2.76 19.68 -4.20
N ARG A 73 3.58 19.37 -5.20
CA ARG A 73 3.59 18.06 -5.85
C ARG A 73 4.08 16.95 -4.92
N PHE A 74 5.10 17.22 -4.11
CA PHE A 74 5.62 16.26 -3.14
C PHE A 74 4.59 15.97 -2.05
N ASN A 75 3.91 17.00 -1.53
CA ASN A 75 2.83 16.84 -0.56
C ASN A 75 1.66 16.04 -1.14
N ASN A 76 1.22 16.36 -2.37
CA ASN A 76 0.18 15.60 -3.06
C ASN A 76 0.60 14.13 -3.26
N LEU A 77 1.86 13.89 -3.58
CA LEU A 77 2.39 12.53 -3.71
C LEU A 77 2.27 11.76 -2.39
N ILE A 78 2.70 12.35 -1.28
CA ILE A 78 2.58 11.73 0.05
C ILE A 78 1.12 11.42 0.37
N GLN A 79 0.20 12.37 0.15
CA GLN A 79 -1.23 12.16 0.39
C GLN A 79 -1.79 11.01 -0.46
N CYS A 80 -1.39 10.90 -1.73
CA CYS A 80 -1.77 9.79 -2.59
C CYS A 80 -1.25 8.45 -2.04
N LEU A 81 -0.01 8.39 -1.57
CA LEU A 81 0.58 7.16 -1.00
C LEU A 81 -0.12 6.75 0.30
N LEU A 82 -0.48 7.71 1.16
CA LEU A 82 -1.25 7.44 2.38
C LEU A 82 -2.66 6.93 2.04
N ALA A 83 -3.36 7.58 1.12
CA ALA A 83 -4.68 7.15 0.68
C ALA A 83 -4.66 5.75 0.04
N ALA A 84 -3.61 5.43 -0.72
CA ALA A 84 -3.40 4.09 -1.27
C ALA A 84 -3.24 3.07 -0.12
N THR A 85 -2.39 3.35 0.85
CA THR A 85 -2.17 2.51 2.03
C THR A 85 -3.47 2.24 2.79
N ASP A 86 -4.27 3.29 3.06
CA ASP A 86 -5.54 3.16 3.76
C ASP A 86 -6.55 2.31 2.97
N THR A 87 -6.59 2.50 1.65
CA THR A 87 -7.48 1.73 0.77
C THR A 87 -7.10 0.25 0.77
N VAL A 88 -5.80 -0.07 0.67
CA VAL A 88 -5.35 -1.47 0.71
C VAL A 88 -5.64 -2.08 2.09
N SER A 89 -5.39 -1.34 3.18
CA SER A 89 -5.65 -1.80 4.55
C SER A 89 -7.13 -2.12 4.77
N ARG A 90 -8.03 -1.26 4.26
CA ARG A 90 -9.48 -1.50 4.30
C ARG A 90 -9.89 -2.72 3.48
N SER A 91 -9.35 -2.85 2.27
CA SER A 91 -9.64 -3.99 1.40
C SER A 91 -9.23 -5.31 2.04
N GLN A 92 -8.11 -5.33 2.76
CA GLN A 92 -7.67 -6.52 3.49
C GLN A 92 -8.58 -6.85 4.67
N ASN A 93 -8.97 -5.87 5.47
CA ASN A 93 -9.88 -6.13 6.60
C ASN A 93 -11.19 -6.75 6.11
N VAL A 94 -11.73 -6.26 4.99
CA VAL A 94 -12.90 -6.86 4.36
C VAL A 94 -12.61 -8.30 3.92
N GLN A 95 -11.47 -8.55 3.26
CA GLN A 95 -11.10 -9.90 2.82
C GLN A 95 -10.94 -10.88 3.99
N ILE A 96 -10.30 -10.46 5.08
CA ILE A 96 -10.14 -11.28 6.30
C ILE A 96 -11.51 -11.65 6.85
N HIS A 97 -12.42 -10.67 6.97
CA HIS A 97 -13.79 -10.95 7.43
C HIS A 97 -14.56 -11.89 6.50
N THR A 98 -14.37 -11.79 5.18
CA THR A 98 -14.97 -12.73 4.23
C THR A 98 -14.42 -14.14 4.43
N ASN A 99 -13.10 -14.30 4.54
CA ASN A 99 -12.46 -15.59 4.77
C ASN A 99 -12.90 -16.22 6.10
N ASP A 100 -13.02 -15.41 7.17
CA ASP A 100 -13.50 -15.88 8.47
C ASP A 100 -14.94 -16.39 8.39
N MET A 101 -15.82 -15.68 7.67
CA MET A 101 -17.20 -16.10 7.45
C MET A 101 -17.30 -17.38 6.62
N GLU A 102 -16.50 -17.53 5.56
CA GLU A 102 -16.42 -18.76 4.78
C GLU A 102 -15.97 -19.93 5.65
N SER A 103 -14.93 -19.75 6.47
CA SER A 103 -14.47 -20.77 7.41
C SER A 103 -15.53 -21.18 8.44
N LEU A 104 -16.32 -20.23 8.95
CA LEU A 104 -17.41 -20.53 9.88
C LEU A 104 -18.56 -21.28 9.21
N LEU A 105 -18.88 -20.96 7.96
CA LEU A 105 -19.86 -21.69 7.17
C LEU A 105 -19.43 -23.14 6.95
N GLU A 106 -18.18 -23.36 6.53
CA GLU A 106 -17.62 -24.70 6.34
C GLU A 106 -17.67 -25.52 7.65
N GLN A 107 -17.28 -24.92 8.78
CA GLN A 107 -17.35 -25.58 10.09
C GLN A 107 -18.78 -25.94 10.49
N THR A 108 -19.74 -25.06 10.20
CA THR A 108 -21.16 -25.29 10.52
C THR A 108 -21.74 -26.39 9.64
N GLU A 109 -21.40 -26.42 8.35
CA GLU A 109 -21.84 -27.45 7.42
C GLU A 109 -21.32 -28.83 7.83
N ILE A 110 -20.03 -28.94 8.16
CA ILE A 110 -19.43 -30.19 8.65
C ILE A 110 -20.12 -30.66 9.94
N SER A 111 -20.37 -29.73 10.88
CA SER A 111 -21.05 -30.04 12.15
C SER A 111 -22.47 -30.58 11.93
N LEU A 112 -23.24 -29.95 11.03
CA LEU A 112 -24.61 -30.38 10.71
C LEU A 112 -24.65 -31.74 10.01
N VAL A 113 -23.70 -32.01 9.10
CA VAL A 113 -23.60 -33.33 8.44
C VAL A 113 -23.27 -34.43 9.44
N LEU A 114 -22.36 -34.18 10.39
CA LEU A 114 -21.99 -35.16 11.42
C LEU A 114 -23.15 -35.47 12.37
N VAL A 115 -23.91 -34.46 12.79
CA VAL A 115 -25.08 -34.64 13.67
C VAL A 115 -26.23 -35.40 12.99
N GLY A 116 -26.32 -35.39 11.65
CA GLY A 116 -27.36 -36.10 10.91
C GLY A 116 -27.10 -37.60 10.65
N ILE A 117 -25.92 -38.11 11.03
CA ILE A 117 -25.52 -39.51 10.81
C ILE A 117 -25.67 -40.38 12.09
N ASP A 118 -25.87 -39.76 13.26
CA ASP A 118 -26.26 -40.40 14.52
C ASP A 118 -27.79 -40.49 14.68
#